data_AF-A0A9D1TAD3-F1
#
_entry.id   AF-A0A9D1TAD3-F1
#
_cell.length_a   1.000
_cell.length_b   1.000
_cell.length_c   1.000
_cell.angle_alpha   90.00
_cell.angle_beta   90.00
_cell.angle_gamma   90.00
#
_symmetry.space_group_name_H-M   'P 1'
#
loop_
_entity.id
_entity.type
_entity.pdbx_description
1 polymer ?
#
loop_
_entity_poly.entity_id
_entity_poly.type
_entity_poly.pdbx_seq_one_letter_code
_entity_poly.pdbx_strand_id
1 'polypeptide(L)'
;MQNETLEKILIIDGKVQADILVEHLKEHDIPACSQTEAPGARGNNAPPGEGIYVSRSDARAARKLLEDFFRTESSGEEDSVSEYQPSHRLRRRLFAAAALVILAAFFIYSIYGYVAQLL
;
A
#
# COMPACT_ATOMS: atom_id res chain seq x y z
N MET A 1 -19.32 -7.58 35.36
CA MET A 1 -18.32 -7.41 34.28
C MET A 1 -18.86 -8.17 33.08
N GLN A 2 -19.41 -7.45 32.10
CA GLN A 2 -19.99 -8.06 30.90
C GLN A 2 -18.83 -8.59 30.05
N ASN A 3 -18.86 -9.88 29.70
CA ASN A 3 -17.97 -10.45 28.70
C ASN A 3 -18.31 -9.78 27.36
N GLU A 4 -17.55 -8.76 26.99
CA GLU A 4 -17.59 -8.24 25.63
C GLU A 4 -17.20 -9.39 24.69
N THR A 5 -18.13 -9.77 23.83
CA THR A 5 -17.87 -10.83 22.85
C THR A 5 -17.07 -10.21 21.72
N LEU A 6 -15.77 -10.49 21.73
CA LEU A 6 -14.87 -10.09 20.66
C LEU A 6 -15.19 -10.91 19.40
N GLU A 7 -15.41 -10.21 18.29
CA GLU A 7 -15.63 -10.79 16.97
C GLU A 7 -14.40 -10.56 16.11
N LYS A 8 -13.98 -11.63 15.42
CA LYS A 8 -12.92 -11.54 14.41
C LYS A 8 -13.47 -10.89 13.14
N ILE A 9 -12.82 -9.81 12.70
CA ILE A 9 -13.25 -9.05 11.51
C ILE A 9 -12.34 -9.23 10.31
N LEU A 10 -11.05 -9.50 10.51
CA LEU A 10 -10.07 -9.58 9.43
C LEU A 10 -8.88 -10.49 9.84
N ILE A 11 -8.26 -11.16 8.87
CA ILE A 11 -7.00 -11.90 9.07
C ILE A 11 -6.00 -11.41 8.03
N ILE A 12 -4.77 -11.12 8.47
CA ILE A 12 -3.74 -10.51 7.62
C ILE A 12 -2.41 -11.26 7.79
N ASP A 13 -1.64 -11.35 6.72
CA ASP A 13 -0.31 -11.94 6.75
C ASP A 13 0.71 -10.91 7.26
N GLY A 14 0.93 -10.91 8.57
CA GLY A 14 2.02 -10.15 9.19
C GLY A 14 1.57 -9.22 10.31
N LYS A 15 2.31 -9.28 11.41
CA LYS A 15 2.05 -8.52 12.64
C LYS A 15 2.08 -7.01 12.44
N VAL A 16 3.02 -6.51 11.65
CA VAL A 16 3.16 -5.06 11.41
C VAL A 16 1.91 -4.48 10.76
N GLN A 17 1.34 -5.17 9.77
CA GLN A 17 0.13 -4.72 9.08
C GLN A 17 -1.10 -4.79 10.00
N ALA A 18 -1.21 -5.85 10.80
CA ALA A 18 -2.28 -5.97 11.79
C ALA A 18 -2.20 -4.85 12.85
N ASP A 19 -1.01 -4.52 13.33
CA ASP A 19 -0.81 -3.46 14.32
C ASP A 19 -1.16 -2.07 13.74
N ILE A 20 -0.81 -1.79 12.48
CA ILE A 20 -1.21 -0.54 11.79
C ILE A 20 -2.74 -0.41 11.73
N LEU A 21 -3.44 -1.47 11.37
CA LEU A 21 -4.90 -1.43 11.23
C LEU A 21 -5.59 -1.40 12.60
N VAL A 22 -5.00 -1.99 13.62
CA VAL A 22 -5.46 -1.85 15.01
C VAL A 22 -5.34 -0.39 15.47
N GLU A 23 -4.20 0.26 15.21
CA GLU A 23 -4.04 1.67 15.53
C GLU A 23 -5.02 2.54 14.75
N HIS A 24 -5.22 2.28 13.45
CA HIS A 24 -6.22 3.00 12.66
C HIS A 24 -7.64 2.87 13.21
N LEU A 25 -8.05 1.68 13.66
CA LEU A 25 -9.34 1.49 14.32
C LEU A 25 -9.44 2.27 15.63
N LYS A 26 -8.37 2.32 16.43
CA LYS A 26 -8.33 3.10 17.68
C LYS A 26 -8.41 4.60 17.44
N GLU A 27 -7.80 5.11 16.38
CA GLU A 27 -7.90 6.52 15.98
C GLU A 27 -9.36 6.94 15.68
N HIS A 28 -10.20 5.98 15.30
CA HIS A 28 -11.63 6.14 15.06
C HIS A 28 -12.51 5.74 16.25
N ASP A 29 -11.96 5.75 17.47
CA ASP A 29 -12.62 5.37 18.73
C ASP A 29 -13.15 3.92 18.75
N ILE A 30 -12.60 3.02 17.93
CA ILE A 30 -12.95 1.61 17.94
C ILE A 30 -11.86 0.80 18.65
N PRO A 31 -12.13 0.22 19.84
CA PRO A 31 -11.17 -0.63 20.51
C PRO A 31 -10.97 -1.93 19.72
N ALA A 32 -9.73 -2.14 19.27
CA ALA A 32 -9.32 -3.31 18.50
C ALA A 32 -8.08 -3.97 19.12
N CYS A 33 -7.95 -5.28 18.91
CA CYS A 33 -6.75 -6.04 19.25
C CYS A 33 -6.34 -6.99 18.13
N SER A 34 -5.04 -7.20 17.98
CA SER A 34 -4.44 -8.22 17.11
C SER A 34 -4.09 -9.46 17.93
N GLN A 35 -4.32 -10.64 17.36
CA GLN A 35 -3.89 -11.91 17.95
C GLN A 35 -3.36 -12.84 16.86
N THR A 36 -2.18 -13.39 17.09
CA THR A 36 -1.56 -14.37 16.20
C THR A 36 -2.40 -15.64 16.19
N GLU A 37 -2.91 -16.00 15.01
CA GLU A 37 -3.67 -17.23 14.82
C GLU A 37 -2.75 -18.36 14.36
N ALA A 38 -3.00 -19.54 14.91
CA ALA A 38 -2.30 -20.75 14.48
C ALA A 38 -2.56 -21.00 12.97
N PRO A 39 -1.55 -21.49 12.24
CA PRO A 39 -1.64 -21.71 10.80
C PRO A 39 -2.80 -22.63 10.37
N GLY A 40 -3.32 -23.45 11.29
CA GLY A 40 -4.48 -24.31 11.07
C GLY A 40 -5.76 -23.58 10.63
N ALA A 41 -5.89 -22.27 10.87
CA ALA A 41 -7.06 -21.50 10.43
C ALA A 41 -7.09 -21.22 8.90
N ARG A 42 -5.93 -21.28 8.23
CA ARG A 42 -5.78 -20.99 6.78
C ARG A 42 -5.30 -22.19 5.95
N GLY A 43 -5.08 -23.35 6.58
CA GLY A 43 -4.58 -24.59 5.96
C GLY A 43 -3.17 -24.96 6.44
N ASN A 44 -2.80 -26.24 6.36
CA ASN A 44 -1.60 -26.80 7.00
C ASN A 44 -0.25 -26.15 6.63
N ASN A 45 -0.18 -25.35 5.57
CA ASN A 45 1.05 -24.68 5.10
C ASN A 45 0.93 -23.15 5.01
N ALA A 46 -0.17 -22.56 5.49
CA ALA A 46 -0.29 -21.11 5.52
C ALA A 46 0.63 -20.55 6.62
N PRO A 47 1.34 -19.43 6.38
CA PRO A 47 2.03 -18.74 7.46
C PRO A 47 1.01 -18.35 8.56
N PRO A 48 1.45 -18.26 9.83
CA PRO A 48 0.58 -17.78 10.90
C PRO A 48 0.06 -16.39 10.52
N GLY A 49 -1.27 -16.28 10.43
CA GLY A 49 -1.95 -15.02 10.16
C GLY A 49 -2.21 -14.27 11.46
N GLU A 50 -2.42 -12.98 11.36
CA GLU A 50 -2.78 -12.12 12.48
C GLU A 50 -4.26 -11.76 12.35
N GLY A 51 -5.06 -12.23 13.30
CA GLY A 51 -6.48 -11.93 13.38
C GLY A 51 -6.70 -10.60 14.09
N ILE A 52 -7.54 -9.73 13.53
CA ILE A 52 -8.00 -8.50 14.16
C ILE A 52 -9.38 -8.75 14.77
N TYR A 53 -9.50 -8.42 16.04
CA TYR A 53 -10.67 -8.62 16.87
C TYR A 53 -11.19 -7.27 17.40
N VAL A 54 -12.51 -7.10 17.37
CA VAL A 54 -13.20 -5.91 17.89
C VAL A 54 -14.46 -6.34 18.65
N SER A 55 -15.05 -5.43 19.43
CA SER A 55 -16.37 -5.69 20.03
C SER A 55 -17.40 -5.98 18.94
N ARG A 56 -18.33 -6.90 19.21
CA ARG A 56 -19.45 -7.22 18.30
C ARG A 56 -20.31 -6.00 17.97
N SER A 57 -20.42 -5.02 18.87
CA SER A 57 -21.13 -3.75 18.60
C SER A 57 -20.46 -2.96 17.48
N ASP A 58 -19.13 -3.04 17.40
CA ASP A 58 -18.30 -2.19 16.56
C ASP A 58 -17.86 -2.90 15.29
N ALA A 59 -18.05 -4.23 15.22
CA ALA A 59 -17.68 -5.07 14.09
C ALA A 59 -18.18 -4.53 12.74
N ARG A 60 -19.39 -3.98 12.69
CA ARG A 60 -19.94 -3.39 11.45
C ARG A 60 -19.20 -2.10 11.06
N ALA A 61 -18.93 -1.22 12.02
CA ALA A 61 -18.22 0.03 11.78
C ALA A 61 -16.76 -0.22 11.41
N ALA A 62 -16.10 -1.13 12.14
CA ALA A 62 -14.72 -1.53 11.89
C ALA A 62 -14.53 -2.13 10.49
N ARG A 63 -15.43 -3.05 10.07
CA ARG A 63 -15.39 -3.63 8.71
C ARG A 63 -15.51 -2.55 7.63
N LYS A 64 -16.40 -1.58 7.83
CA LYS A 64 -16.59 -0.48 6.87
C LYS A 64 -15.36 0.41 6.79
N LEU A 65 -14.77 0.79 7.92
CA LEU A 65 -13.54 1.61 7.95
C LEU A 65 -12.38 0.89 7.25
N LEU A 66 -12.20 -0.40 7.51
CA LEU A 66 -11.16 -1.19 6.86
C LEU A 66 -11.42 -1.31 5.34
N GLU A 67 -12.67 -1.51 4.92
CA GLU A 67 -13.04 -1.53 3.50
C GLU A 67 -12.72 -0.20 2.81
N ASP A 68 -13.07 0.93 3.44
CA ASP A 68 -12.76 2.27 2.93
C ASP A 68 -11.23 2.52 2.90
N PHE A 69 -10.49 2.03 3.89
CA PHE A 69 -9.02 2.10 3.94
C PHE A 69 -8.39 1.33 2.76
N PHE A 70 -8.76 0.07 2.56
CA PHE A 70 -8.25 -0.73 1.43
C PHE A 70 -8.72 -0.19 0.08
N ARG A 71 -9.94 0.35 0.02
CA ARG A 71 -10.44 0.97 -1.20
C ARG A 71 -9.59 2.18 -1.54
N THR A 72 -9.30 3.04 -0.57
CA THR A 72 -8.45 4.23 -0.73
C THR A 72 -7.02 3.86 -1.13
N GLU A 73 -6.44 2.78 -0.58
CA GLU A 73 -5.13 2.28 -1.01
C GLU A 73 -5.16 1.63 -2.41
N SER A 74 -6.28 1.01 -2.81
CA SER A 74 -6.43 0.37 -4.13
C SER A 74 -6.85 1.36 -5.23
N SER A 75 -7.62 2.39 -4.87
CA SER A 75 -7.93 3.53 -5.70
C SER A 75 -6.74 4.48 -5.59
N GLY A 76 -5.72 4.21 -6.39
CA GLY A 76 -4.86 5.27 -6.90
C GLY A 76 -5.72 6.25 -7.69
N GLU A 77 -6.56 7.02 -7.01
CA GLU A 77 -7.30 8.14 -7.53
C GLU A 77 -6.26 9.26 -7.70
N GLU A 78 -5.61 9.21 -8.87
CA GLU A 78 -5.11 10.40 -9.53
C GLU A 78 -6.30 11.36 -9.69
N ASP A 79 -6.46 12.33 -8.78
CA ASP A 79 -6.69 13.73 -9.19
C ASP A 79 -6.63 14.74 -8.02
N SER A 80 -5.47 15.41 -7.95
CA SER A 80 -5.29 16.85 -7.73
C SER A 80 -5.82 17.55 -6.45
N VAL A 81 -4.91 17.90 -5.53
CA VAL A 81 -4.42 19.29 -5.25
C VAL A 81 -3.65 19.36 -3.91
N SER A 82 -2.42 19.89 -4.02
CA SER A 82 -1.60 20.57 -2.99
C SER A 82 -0.85 19.76 -1.91
N GLU A 83 0.37 19.36 -2.28
CA GLU A 83 1.60 19.83 -1.64
C GLU A 83 1.78 19.59 -0.12
N TYR A 84 2.22 18.39 0.26
CA TYR A 84 3.39 18.23 1.12
C TYR A 84 3.97 16.80 1.08
N GLN A 85 5.29 16.73 1.21
CA GLN A 85 6.16 15.61 1.58
C GLN A 85 6.93 14.78 0.52
N PRO A 86 8.20 14.48 0.84
CA PRO A 86 9.31 14.43 -0.10
C PRO A 86 9.88 13.01 -0.26
N SER A 87 10.93 12.89 -1.08
CA SER A 87 11.91 11.80 -1.09
C SER A 87 11.69 10.54 -1.95
N HIS A 88 10.67 10.45 -2.79
CA HIS A 88 10.61 9.37 -3.81
C HIS A 88 10.71 9.85 -5.28
N ARG A 89 10.75 11.16 -5.52
CA ARG A 89 10.84 11.77 -6.87
C ARG A 89 12.24 11.82 -7.49
N LEU A 90 13.28 11.38 -6.78
CA LEU A 90 14.66 11.40 -7.30
C LEU A 90 14.99 10.23 -8.25
N ARG A 91 14.40 9.04 -8.04
CA ARG A 91 14.77 7.86 -8.85
C ARG A 91 14.11 7.81 -10.23
N ARG A 92 12.87 8.29 -10.39
CA ARG A 92 12.20 8.32 -11.72
C ARG A 92 12.77 9.39 -12.67
N ARG A 93 13.33 10.50 -12.16
CA ARG A 93 13.98 11.52 -13.01
C ARG A 93 15.30 11.05 -13.61
N LEU A 94 16.03 10.17 -12.93
CA LEU A 94 17.29 9.62 -13.45
C LEU A 94 17.07 8.71 -14.66
N PHE A 95 16.00 7.91 -14.68
CA PHE A 95 15.69 7.06 -15.84
C PHE A 95 15.12 7.87 -17.02
N ALA A 96 14.32 8.91 -16.78
CA ALA A 96 13.81 9.77 -17.85
C ALA A 96 14.93 10.61 -18.50
N ALA A 97 15.88 11.12 -17.73
CA ALA A 97 17.03 11.85 -18.26
C ALA A 97 17.95 10.95 -19.12
N ALA A 98 18.20 9.71 -18.69
CA ALA A 98 19.01 8.77 -19.46
C ALA A 98 18.40 8.44 -20.84
N ALA A 99 17.08 8.25 -20.91
CA ALA A 99 16.39 8.02 -22.17
C ALA A 99 16.49 9.22 -23.14
N LEU A 100 16.38 10.45 -22.62
CA LEU A 100 16.52 11.67 -23.44
C LEU A 100 17.96 11.86 -23.95
N VAL A 101 18.97 11.53 -23.14
CA VAL A 101 20.38 11.60 -23.56
C VAL A 101 20.68 10.58 -24.67
N ILE A 102 20.16 9.35 -24.55
CA ILE A 102 20.33 8.31 -25.59
C ILE A 102 19.66 8.74 -26.90
N LEU A 103 18.44 9.28 -26.83
CA LEU A 103 17.70 9.74 -28.01
C LEU A 103 18.38 10.93 -28.69
N ALA A 104 18.92 11.88 -27.92
CA ALA A 104 19.69 12.99 -28.45
C ALA A 104 21.01 12.54 -29.10
N ALA A 105 21.74 11.61 -28.47
CA ALA A 105 22.97 11.06 -29.03
C ALA A 105 22.73 10.32 -30.36
N PHE A 106 21.64 9.55 -30.46
CA PHE A 106 21.25 8.88 -31.71
C PHE A 106 20.91 9.88 -32.82
N PHE A 107 20.19 10.96 -32.47
CA PHE A 107 19.83 12.00 -33.43
C PHE A 107 21.06 12.76 -33.96
N ILE A 108 21.99 13.11 -33.07
CA ILE A 108 23.26 13.76 -33.45
C ILE A 108 24.10 12.83 -34.34
N TYR A 109 24.25 11.55 -33.98
CA TYR A 109 24.98 10.58 -34.80
C TYR A 109 24.37 10.41 -36.20
N SER A 110 23.04 10.35 -36.28
CA SER A 110 22.31 10.23 -37.55
C SER A 110 22.51 11.47 -38.43
N ILE A 111 22.49 12.67 -37.86
CA ILE A 111 22.76 13.92 -38.60
C ILE A 111 24.21 13.93 -39.11
N TYR A 112 25.19 13.61 -38.27
CA TYR A 112 26.60 13.59 -38.69
C TYR A 112 26.86 12.53 -39.77
N GLY A 113 26.27 11.34 -39.65
CA GLY A 113 26.35 10.31 -40.68
C GLY A 113 25.72 10.75 -42.01
N TYR A 114 24.58 11.46 -41.95
CA TYR A 114 23.91 11.99 -43.14
C TYR A 114 24.71 13.12 -43.80
N VAL A 115 25.29 14.02 -43.02
CA VAL A 115 26.17 15.10 -43.53
C VAL A 115 27.45 14.50 -44.13
N ALA A 116 28.02 13.45 -43.54
CA ALA A 116 29.18 12.75 -44.09
C ALA A 116 28.89 12.00 -45.40
N GLN A 117 27.63 11.62 -45.68
CA GLN A 117 27.21 11.06 -46.97
C GLN A 117 26.97 12.12 -48.06
N LEU A 118 26.89 13.40 -47.69
CA LEU A 118 26.59 14.53 -48.59
C LEU A 118 27.85 15.30 -49.04
N LEU A 119 29.02 14.96 -48.49
CA LEU A 119 30.36 15.42 -48.88
C LEU A 119 31.03 14.39 -49.79
#